data_AF-A0A5S5DP08-F1
#
_entry.id   AF-A0A5S5DP08-F1
#
_cell.length_a   1.000
_cell.length_b   1.000
_cell.length_c   1.000
_cell.angle_alpha   90.00
_cell.angle_beta   90.00
_cell.angle_gamma   90.00
#
_symmetry.space_group_name_H-M   'P 1'
#
loop_
_entity.id
_entity.type
_entity.pdbx_description
1 polymer ?
#
loop_
_entity_poly.entity_id
_entity_poly.type
_entity_poly.pdbx_seq_one_letter_code
_entity_poly.pdbx_strand_id
1 'polypeptide(L)'
;MDITNLSDSQLDYIIEIVDHEHAYYFQGSAAEKPSLRPYFYQQSADGTAVRLVDQAAFNKLPPRIKRRIQDLIFRVQDQEP
;
A
#
# COMPACT_ATOMS: atom_id res chain seq x y z
N MET A 1 -6.79 6.47 11.89
CA MET A 1 -7.09 5.44 10.88
C MET A 1 -6.07 4.37 11.04
N ASP A 2 -6.43 3.21 11.59
CA ASP A 2 -5.46 2.17 11.95
C ASP A 2 -5.19 1.21 10.77
N ILE A 3 -4.30 1.65 9.89
CA ILE A 3 -3.56 0.77 8.98
C ILE A 3 -2.64 -0.21 9.72
N THR A 4 -2.48 -0.05 11.04
CA THR A 4 -1.68 -0.89 11.95
C THR A 4 -2.34 -2.25 12.23
N ASN A 5 -3.67 -2.34 12.19
CA ASN A 5 -4.41 -3.58 12.50
C ASN A 5 -4.53 -4.56 11.33
N LEU A 6 -4.09 -4.18 10.13
CA LEU A 6 -4.06 -5.08 8.98
C LEU A 6 -2.98 -6.15 9.18
N SER A 7 -3.22 -7.38 8.74
CA SER A 7 -2.15 -8.37 8.57
C SER A 7 -1.30 -8.05 7.35
N ASP A 8 -0.10 -8.61 7.27
CA ASP A 8 0.80 -8.39 6.13
C ASP A 8 0.17 -8.86 4.81
N SER A 9 -0.60 -9.96 4.82
CA SER A 9 -1.32 -10.46 3.65
C SER A 9 -2.43 -9.51 3.19
N GLN A 10 -3.16 -8.90 4.12
CA GLN A 10 -4.19 -7.90 3.79
C GLN A 10 -3.56 -6.64 3.18
N LEU A 11 -2.42 -6.21 3.73
CA LEU A 11 -1.71 -5.05 3.23
C LEU A 11 -1.12 -5.30 1.84
N ASP A 12 -0.51 -6.47 1.62
CA ASP A 12 -0.02 -6.88 0.31
C ASP A 12 -1.15 -6.94 -0.73
N TYR A 13 -2.32 -7.50 -0.38
CA TYR A 13 -3.49 -7.51 -1.26
C TYR A 13 -3.96 -6.09 -1.64
N ILE A 14 -4.00 -5.16 -0.67
CA ILE A 14 -4.35 -3.76 -0.92
C ILE A 14 -3.33 -3.12 -1.86
N ILE A 15 -2.04 -3.33 -1.62
CA ILE A 15 -0.95 -2.81 -2.47
C ILE A 15 -1.11 -3.32 -3.90
N GLU A 16 -1.31 -4.63 -4.09
CA GLU A 16 -1.47 -5.23 -5.41
C GLU A 16 -2.67 -4.67 -6.18
N ILE A 17 -3.83 -4.53 -5.52
CA ILE A 17 -5.01 -3.94 -6.16
C ILE A 17 -4.74 -2.51 -6.58
N VAL A 18 -4.20 -1.70 -5.69
CA VAL A 18 -4.00 -0.27 -5.96
C VAL A 18 -2.89 -0.08 -7.00
N ASP A 19 -1.82 -0.87 -6.97
CA ASP A 19 -0.77 -0.89 -8.00
C ASP A 19 -1.36 -1.29 -9.37
N HIS A 20 -2.23 -2.29 -9.42
CA HIS A 20 -2.88 -2.72 -10.66
C HIS A 20 -3.84 -1.66 -11.20
N GLU A 21 -4.66 -1.06 -10.34
CA GLU A 21 -5.63 -0.01 -10.70
C GLU A 21 -4.92 1.30 -11.10
N HIS A 22 -3.80 1.63 -10.45
CA HIS A 22 -3.12 2.90 -10.60
C HIS A 22 -1.79 2.82 -11.37
N ALA A 23 -1.48 1.70 -12.01
CA ALA A 23 -0.33 1.52 -12.89
C ALA A 23 -0.19 2.61 -13.98
N TYR A 24 -1.28 3.30 -14.32
CA TYR A 24 -1.30 4.43 -15.27
C TYR A 24 -0.95 5.79 -14.63
N TYR A 25 -1.19 5.98 -13.33
CA TYR A 25 -0.94 7.25 -12.63
C TYR A 25 0.54 7.47 -12.33
N PHE A 26 1.29 6.39 -12.23
CA PHE A 26 2.73 6.45 -12.18
C PHE A 26 3.26 6.44 -13.62
N GLN A 27 3.51 7.63 -14.17
CA GLN A 27 3.98 7.85 -15.53
C GLN A 27 5.41 7.33 -15.75
N GLY A 28 5.60 6.01 -15.71
CA GLY A 28 6.87 5.33 -15.95
C GLY A 28 6.67 4.09 -16.82
N SER A 29 7.76 3.61 -17.44
CA SER A 29 7.74 2.37 -18.23
C SER A 29 7.22 1.19 -17.39
N ALA A 30 6.74 0.11 -18.00
CA ALA A 30 6.26 -1.07 -17.26
C ALA A 30 7.31 -1.67 -16.29
N ALA A 31 8.60 -1.42 -16.55
CA ALA A 31 9.73 -1.76 -15.69
C ALA A 31 9.99 -0.77 -14.54
N GLU A 32 9.35 0.40 -14.56
CA GLU A 32 9.51 1.51 -13.61
C GLU A 32 8.21 1.82 -12.87
N LYS A 33 7.20 0.94 -12.93
CA LYS A 33 5.96 1.11 -12.16
C LYS A 33 6.34 1.18 -10.66
N PRO A 34 6.24 2.35 -10.01
CA PRO A 34 6.47 2.49 -8.59
C PRO A 34 5.37 1.71 -7.89
N SER A 35 5.76 0.65 -7.20
CA SER A 35 4.84 -0.05 -6.31
C SER A 35 4.52 0.85 -5.11
N LEU A 36 3.35 0.66 -4.51
CA LEU A 36 3.03 1.23 -3.21
C LEU A 36 3.76 0.55 -2.06
N ARG A 37 4.41 -0.60 -2.30
CA ARG A 37 5.17 -1.36 -1.30
C ARG A 37 6.17 -0.51 -0.50
N PRO A 38 6.98 0.41 -1.08
CA PRO A 38 7.91 1.27 -0.35
C PRO A 38 7.24 2.28 0.61
N TYR A 39 5.92 2.51 0.48
CA TYR A 39 5.18 3.39 1.39
C TYR A 39 4.68 2.66 2.64
N PHE A 40 4.72 1.32 2.64
CA PHE A 40 4.23 0.46 3.71
C PHE A 40 5.30 -0.51 4.25
N TYR A 41 6.35 -0.74 3.49
CA TYR A 41 7.46 -1.62 3.80
C TYR A 41 8.77 -0.92 3.50
N GLN A 42 9.73 -0.99 4.42
CA GLN A 42 11.12 -0.66 4.15
C GLN A 42 11.93 -1.93 4.11
N GLN A 43 12.81 -2.02 3.10
CA GLN A 43 13.76 -3.10 3.04
C GLN A 43 14.88 -2.82 4.06
N SER A 44 15.05 -3.72 5.02
CA SER A 44 16.16 -3.71 5.95
C SER A 44 17.46 -4.07 5.23
N ALA A 45 18.60 -3.74 5.85
CA ALA A 45 19.93 -3.97 5.27
C ALA A 45 20.25 -5.45 5.01
N ASP A 46 19.52 -6.36 5.66
CA ASP A 46 19.57 -7.82 5.48
C ASP A 46 18.68 -8.33 4.33
N GLY A 47 17.95 -7.44 3.65
CA GLY A 47 17.02 -7.77 2.57
C GLY A 47 15.60 -8.10 3.05
N THR A 48 15.34 -8.12 4.36
CA THR A 48 14.02 -8.40 4.93
C THR A 48 13.10 -7.19 4.76
N ALA A 49 11.88 -7.39 4.24
CA ALA A 49 10.87 -6.35 4.20
C ALA A 49 10.30 -6.14 5.62
N VAL A 50 10.61 -5.01 6.23
CA VAL A 50 10.04 -4.62 7.52
C VAL A 50 8.88 -3.69 7.28
N ARG A 51 7.71 -4.05 7.82
CA ARG A 51 6.52 -3.22 7.75
C ARG A 51 6.77 -1.90 8.47
N LEU A 52 6.74 -0.82 7.71
CA LEU A 52 6.72 0.54 8.21
C LEU A 52 5.38 1.14 7.82
N VAL A 53 4.45 1.07 8.77
CA VAL A 53 3.24 1.89 8.71
C VAL A 53 3.65 3.33 9.02
N ASP A 54 4.42 3.95 8.12
CA ASP A 54 4.87 5.33 8.27
C ASP A 54 3.76 6.25 7.77
N GLN A 55 3.07 6.87 8.73
CA GLN A 55 2.03 7.85 8.45
C GLN A 55 2.55 9.01 7.57
N ALA A 56 3.84 9.35 7.65
CA ALA A 56 4.44 10.38 6.81
C ALA A 56 4.57 9.93 5.35
N ALA A 57 4.93 8.67 5.10
CA ALA A 57 4.97 8.08 3.77
C ALA A 57 3.55 8.02 3.17
N PHE A 58 2.57 7.52 3.93
CA PHE A 58 1.16 7.52 3.51
C PHE A 58 0.65 8.92 3.17
N ASN A 59 1.06 9.94 3.94
CA ASN A 59 0.65 11.32 3.70
C ASN A 59 1.18 11.90 2.37
N LYS A 60 2.29 11.37 1.84
CA LYS A 60 2.85 11.77 0.54
C LYS A 60 2.06 11.21 -0.66
N LEU A 61 1.19 10.22 -0.45
CA LEU A 61 0.38 9.66 -1.52
C LEU A 61 -0.62 10.70 -2.07
N PRO A 62 -1.02 10.63 -3.34
CA PRO A 62 -2.10 11.42 -3.88
C PRO A 62 -3.42 11.18 -3.13
N PRO A 63 -4.29 12.19 -2.91
CA PRO A 63 -5.55 12.04 -2.19
C PRO A 63 -6.47 10.93 -2.73
N ARG A 64 -6.46 10.70 -4.06
CA ARG A 64 -7.23 9.63 -4.71
C ARG A 64 -6.73 8.23 -4.30
N ILE A 65 -5.41 8.03 -4.30
CA ILE A 65 -4.77 6.77 -3.90
C ILE A 65 -5.03 6.50 -2.42
N LYS A 66 -4.90 7.53 -1.56
CA LYS A 66 -5.27 7.41 -0.14
C LYS A 66 -6.70 6.93 -0.01
N ARG A 67 -7.67 7.63 -0.61
CA ARG A 67 -9.10 7.26 -0.52
C ARG A 67 -9.35 5.83 -0.99
N ARG A 68 -8.67 5.39 -2.06
CA ARG A 68 -8.81 4.01 -2.54
C ARG A 68 -8.28 2.98 -1.55
N ILE A 69 -7.09 3.23 -0.97
CA ILE A 69 -6.53 2.40 0.10
C ILE A 69 -7.51 2.35 1.28
N GLN A 70 -8.08 3.49 1.67
CA GLN A 70 -9.08 3.57 2.74
C GLN A 70 -10.29 2.67 2.48
N ASP A 71 -10.88 2.75 1.29
CA ASP A 71 -12.05 1.93 0.91
C ASP A 71 -11.72 0.43 0.94
N LEU A 72 -10.51 0.05 0.51
CA LEU A 72 -10.07 -1.34 0.52
C LEU A 72 -9.82 -1.85 1.94
N ILE A 73 -9.25 -1.04 2.83
CA ILE A 73 -9.07 -1.39 4.24
C ILE A 73 -10.41 -1.72 4.89
N PHE A 74 -11.42 -0.85 4.71
CA PHE A 74 -12.76 -1.11 5.23
C PHE A 74 -13.32 -2.42 4.68
N ARG A 75 -13.19 -2.66 3.37
CA ARG A 75 -13.71 -3.87 2.74
C ARG A 75 -13.04 -5.15 3.26
N VAL A 76 -11.74 -5.10 3.52
CA VAL A 76 -10.97 -6.29 3.94
C VAL A 76 -11.18 -6.57 5.43
N GLN A 77 -11.34 -5.54 6.25
CA GLN A 77 -11.68 -5.68 7.68
C GLN A 77 -13.12 -6.14 7.90
N ASP A 78 -14.08 -5.72 7.05
CA ASP A 78 -15.47 -6.17 7.11
C ASP A 78 -15.66 -7.62 6.62
N GLN A 79 -14.62 -8.20 5.99
CA GLN A 79 -14.61 -9.58 5.51
C GLN A 79 -14.04 -10.60 6.51
N GLU A 80 -13.60 -10.18 7.70
CA GLU A 80 -13.28 -11.12 8.79
C GLU A 80 -14.52 -11.37 9.67
N PRO A 81 -15.10 -12.59 9.66
CA PRO A 81 -16.21 -12.98 10.53
C PRO A 81 -15.80 -13.27 11.98
#